data_AF-A0A9Q4RIC0-F1
#
_entry.id   AF-A0A9Q4RIC0-F1
#
_cell.length_a   1.000
_cell.length_b   1.000
_cell.length_c   1.000
_cell.angle_alpha   90.00
_cell.angle_beta   90.00
_cell.angle_gamma   90.00
#
_symmetry.space_group_name_H-M   'P 1'
#
loop_
_entity.id
_entity.type
_entity.pdbx_description
1 polymer ?
#
loop_
_entity_poly.entity_id
_entity_poly.type
_entity_poly.pdbx_seq_one_letter_code
_entity_poly.pdbx_strand_id
1 'polypeptide(L)'
;MKEDIEQAVLEMIKKSGVELGMGELESIIDASFNTASEHISNALSCIPLKEGATHTSVLVWYAKTPEMPGTVQKRVALVAFIVPSLETGIGPVARFGAWYDDKIIFSNCYQMESREMLEHSVDVTLIAVESKCETVGEAFVSVMTSPDVEKRHVDLVAPPGLLEMIVSGDYTKAIARVRELDYGRICDLCRSDLDLINVIVEAGRVCDGVLAQYASKISRLANEMPMLIQEAKSHAVHAANDLLTPYRYEAASDKMTGWATW
;
A
#
# COMPACT_ATOMS: atom_id res chain seq x y z
N MET A 1 7.65 18.64 -10.43
CA MET A 1 6.84 18.87 -9.20
C MET A 1 7.43 19.97 -8.33
N LYS A 2 8.64 19.83 -7.76
CA LYS A 2 9.27 20.88 -6.94
C LYS A 2 9.37 22.21 -7.70
N GLU A 3 10.01 22.19 -8.87
CA GLU A 3 10.14 23.37 -9.74
C GLU A 3 8.79 24.00 -10.10
N ASP A 4 7.76 23.18 -10.39
CA ASP A 4 6.42 23.68 -10.74
C ASP A 4 5.73 24.39 -9.56
N ILE A 5 5.93 23.90 -8.33
CA ILE A 5 5.38 24.50 -7.10
C ILE A 5 6.14 25.79 -6.77
N GLU A 6 7.48 25.75 -6.83
CA GLU A 6 8.33 26.92 -6.58
C GLU A 6 8.02 28.05 -7.56
N GLN A 7 7.86 27.73 -8.85
CA GLN A 7 7.49 28.73 -9.86
C GLN A 7 6.13 29.36 -9.58
N ALA A 8 5.13 28.56 -9.17
CA ALA A 8 3.80 29.08 -8.81
C ALA A 8 3.85 30.03 -7.59
N VAL A 9 4.64 29.68 -6.58
CA VAL A 9 4.88 30.51 -5.39
C VAL A 9 5.60 31.80 -5.77
N LEU A 10 6.68 31.71 -6.56
CA LEU A 10 7.44 32.86 -7.05
C LEU A 10 6.57 33.83 -7.85
N GLU A 11 5.71 33.32 -8.73
CA GLU A 11 4.78 34.16 -9.49
C GLU A 11 3.76 34.87 -8.60
N MET A 12 3.26 34.21 -7.55
CA MET A 12 2.36 34.83 -6.58
C MET A 12 3.08 35.93 -5.79
N ILE A 13 4.29 35.66 -5.29
CA ILE A 13 5.10 36.64 -4.56
C ILE A 13 5.36 37.87 -5.45
N LYS A 14 5.77 37.67 -6.71
CA LYS A 14 5.98 38.77 -7.67
C LYS A 14 4.71 39.59 -7.89
N LYS A 15 3.55 38.96 -8.02
CA LYS A 15 2.25 39.65 -8.17
C LYS A 15 1.85 40.45 -6.93
N SER A 16 2.35 40.07 -5.75
CA SER A 16 2.04 40.79 -4.50
C SER A 16 2.73 42.15 -4.38
N GLY A 17 3.79 42.39 -5.15
CA GLY A 17 4.54 43.66 -5.14
C GLY A 17 5.31 43.93 -3.84
N VAL A 18 5.48 42.92 -2.99
CA VAL A 18 6.30 42.98 -1.77
C VAL A 18 7.76 42.79 -2.14
N GLU A 19 8.64 43.68 -1.67
CA GLU A 19 10.09 43.51 -1.78
C GLU A 19 10.58 42.67 -0.61
N LEU A 20 11.25 41.56 -0.91
CA LEU A 20 11.79 40.63 0.08
C LEU A 20 13.31 40.52 -0.09
N GLY A 21 14.03 40.35 1.03
CA GLY A 21 15.42 39.91 0.97
C GLY A 21 15.55 38.49 0.42
N MET A 22 16.71 38.15 -0.16
CA MET A 22 16.95 36.80 -0.71
C MET A 22 16.70 35.68 0.33
N GLY A 23 17.11 35.85 1.58
CA GLY A 23 16.90 34.85 2.63
C GLY A 23 15.44 34.71 3.08
N GLU A 24 14.65 35.78 3.00
CA GLU A 24 13.21 35.76 3.34
C GLU A 24 12.42 35.09 2.22
N LEU A 25 12.79 35.39 0.98
CA LEU A 25 12.23 34.75 -0.21
C LEU A 25 12.45 33.24 -0.19
N GLU A 26 13.69 32.79 0.06
CA GLU A 26 14.02 31.36 0.17
C GLU A 26 13.24 30.68 1.31
N SER A 27 13.17 31.31 2.48
CA SER A 27 12.41 30.80 3.64
C SER A 27 10.92 30.61 3.33
N ILE A 28 10.28 31.57 2.67
CA ILE A 28 8.85 31.48 2.29
C ILE A 28 8.64 30.37 1.26
N ILE A 29 9.54 30.23 0.28
CA ILE A 29 9.47 29.18 -0.73
C ILE A 29 9.60 27.80 -0.08
N ASP A 30 10.61 27.60 0.77
CA ASP A 30 10.84 26.33 1.46
C ASP A 30 9.67 25.95 2.38
N ALA A 31 9.16 26.90 3.17
CA ALA A 31 8.01 26.67 4.04
C ALA A 31 6.75 26.29 3.24
N SER A 32 6.52 26.97 2.12
CA SER A 32 5.37 26.69 1.24
C SER A 32 5.49 25.33 0.54
N PHE A 33 6.70 24.97 0.11
CA PHE A 33 6.99 23.67 -0.45
C PHE A 33 6.79 22.55 0.58
N ASN A 34 7.17 22.78 1.84
CA ASN A 34 6.95 21.82 2.92
C ASN A 34 5.45 21.58 3.15
N THR A 35 4.61 22.62 3.16
CA THR A 35 3.15 22.47 3.27
C THR A 35 2.56 21.65 2.12
N ALA A 36 2.99 21.91 0.88
CA ALA A 36 2.54 21.11 -0.27
C ALA A 36 3.02 19.66 -0.20
N SER A 37 4.26 19.44 0.26
CA SER A 37 4.82 18.10 0.43
C SER A 37 4.10 17.31 1.51
N GLU A 38 3.70 17.97 2.60
CA GLU A 38 2.90 17.37 3.67
C GLU A 38 1.51 16.95 3.18
N HIS A 39 0.83 17.80 2.39
CA HIS A 39 -0.47 17.46 1.77
C HIS A 39 -0.38 16.19 0.93
N ILE A 40 0.63 16.11 0.05
CA ILE A 40 0.87 14.94 -0.79
C ILE A 40 1.23 13.72 0.06
N SER A 41 2.14 13.88 1.03
CA SER A 41 2.56 12.78 1.91
C SER A 41 1.38 12.18 2.67
N ASN A 42 0.46 13.01 3.16
CA ASN A 42 -0.75 12.55 3.84
C ASN A 42 -1.65 11.75 2.90
N ALA A 43 -1.85 12.19 1.66
CA ALA A 43 -2.61 11.44 0.65
C ALA A 43 -1.96 10.10 0.27
N LEU A 44 -0.63 10.01 0.31
CA LEU A 44 0.13 8.80 -0.02
C LEU A 44 0.30 7.83 1.15
N SER A 45 0.06 8.27 2.39
CA SER A 45 0.37 7.52 3.62
C SER A 45 -0.28 6.14 3.71
N CYS A 46 -1.41 5.94 3.04
CA CYS A 46 -2.16 4.68 3.07
C CYS A 46 -1.74 3.65 2.00
N ILE A 47 -0.69 3.94 1.22
CA ILE A 47 -0.16 3.03 0.19
C ILE A 47 1.35 2.85 0.40
N PRO A 48 1.84 1.61 0.51
CA PRO A 48 3.28 1.35 0.62
C PRO A 48 3.93 1.61 -0.74
N LEU A 49 4.50 2.80 -0.94
CA LEU A 49 5.14 3.21 -2.20
C LEU A 49 6.67 3.20 -2.13
N LYS A 50 7.24 3.17 -0.93
CA LYS A 50 8.69 3.12 -0.73
C LYS A 50 9.24 1.81 -1.27
N GLU A 51 10.29 1.88 -2.08
CA GLU A 51 10.97 0.70 -2.60
C GLU A 51 11.24 -0.34 -1.50
N GLY A 52 10.87 -1.60 -1.77
CA GLY A 52 11.07 -2.70 -0.84
C GLY A 52 10.08 -2.73 0.32
N ALA A 53 9.15 -1.78 0.44
CA ALA A 53 8.08 -1.84 1.43
C ALA A 53 7.11 -2.98 1.09
N THR A 54 6.90 -3.88 2.04
CA THR A 54 5.93 -4.97 1.92
C THR A 54 4.52 -4.42 1.83
N HIS A 55 3.77 -4.84 0.82
CA HIS A 55 2.34 -4.54 0.69
C HIS A 55 1.46 -5.75 0.95
N THR A 56 2.00 -6.97 0.85
CA THR A 56 1.28 -8.21 1.19
C THR A 56 2.30 -9.31 1.47
N SER A 57 2.20 -10.01 2.59
CA SER A 57 2.96 -11.24 2.83
C SER A 57 2.11 -12.44 2.48
N VAL A 58 2.66 -13.39 1.73
CA VAL A 58 2.00 -14.63 1.33
C VAL A 58 2.64 -15.79 2.08
N LEU A 59 1.86 -16.50 2.88
CA LEU A 59 2.25 -17.73 3.54
C LEU A 59 1.45 -18.90 3.00
N VAL A 60 2.12 -20.02 2.81
CA VAL A 60 1.50 -21.24 2.30
C VAL A 60 1.94 -22.41 3.17
N TRP A 61 0.95 -23.10 3.72
CA TRP A 61 1.08 -24.43 4.30
C TRP A 61 0.59 -25.42 3.26
N TYR A 62 1.44 -26.35 2.83
CA TYR A 62 1.12 -27.31 1.78
C TYR A 62 1.51 -28.72 2.19
N ALA A 63 0.63 -29.68 1.93
CA ALA A 63 0.84 -31.08 2.24
C ALA A 63 0.02 -31.99 1.32
N LYS A 64 0.30 -33.29 1.40
CA LYS A 64 -0.54 -34.34 0.80
C LYS A 64 -1.16 -35.19 1.91
N THR A 65 -2.34 -35.73 1.68
CA THR A 65 -2.93 -36.71 2.58
C THR A 65 -2.03 -37.96 2.66
N PRO A 66 -2.03 -38.68 3.79
CA PRO A 66 -1.30 -39.94 3.92
C PRO A 66 -1.62 -40.94 2.79
N GLU A 67 -0.63 -41.73 2.36
CA GLU A 67 -0.87 -42.82 1.42
C GLU A 67 -1.71 -43.91 2.10
N MET A 68 -2.85 -44.23 1.50
CA MET A 68 -3.77 -45.25 1.98
C MET A 68 -4.06 -46.23 0.82
N PRO A 69 -4.07 -47.56 1.06
CA PRO A 69 -4.28 -48.54 0.00
C PRO A 69 -5.60 -48.31 -0.74
N GLY A 70 -5.53 -48.09 -2.06
CA GLY A 70 -6.70 -47.92 -2.91
C GLY A 70 -7.29 -46.50 -2.98
N THR A 71 -6.68 -45.51 -2.33
CA THR A 71 -7.09 -44.09 -2.46
C THR A 71 -5.97 -43.23 -3.02
N VAL A 72 -6.34 -42.31 -3.92
CA VAL A 72 -5.44 -41.31 -4.47
C VAL A 72 -5.05 -40.32 -3.37
N GLN A 73 -3.76 -40.01 -3.25
CA GLN A 73 -3.29 -38.94 -2.37
C GLN A 73 -3.90 -37.61 -2.82
N LYS A 74 -4.57 -36.94 -1.90
CA LYS A 74 -5.14 -35.62 -2.12
C LYS A 74 -4.16 -34.56 -1.68
N ARG A 75 -4.19 -33.42 -2.35
CA ARG A 75 -3.35 -32.27 -2.02
C ARG A 75 -4.14 -31.31 -1.14
N VAL A 76 -3.46 -30.70 -0.18
CA VAL A 76 -4.10 -29.82 0.81
C VAL A 76 -3.22 -28.59 0.98
N ALA A 77 -3.83 -27.41 0.99
CA ALA A 77 -3.14 -26.17 1.26
C ALA A 77 -3.96 -25.22 2.14
N LEU A 78 -3.28 -24.50 3.02
CA LEU A 78 -3.79 -23.27 3.62
C LEU A 78 -2.92 -22.12 3.10
N VAL A 79 -3.53 -21.10 2.54
CA VAL A 79 -2.85 -19.89 2.06
C VAL A 79 -3.29 -18.73 2.92
N ALA A 80 -2.35 -17.95 3.47
CA ALA A 80 -2.62 -16.70 4.15
C ALA A 80 -2.01 -15.52 3.39
N PHE A 81 -2.80 -14.47 3.25
CA PHE A 81 -2.39 -13.17 2.73
C PHE A 81 -2.47 -12.15 3.86
N ILE A 82 -1.33 -11.67 4.32
CA ILE A 82 -1.24 -10.67 5.38
C ILE A 82 -1.04 -9.30 4.73
N VAL A 83 -2.05 -8.45 4.82
CA VAL A 83 -1.98 -7.08 4.33
C VAL A 83 -1.66 -6.17 5.51
N PRO A 84 -0.51 -5.47 5.51
CA PRO A 84 -0.17 -4.55 6.58
C PRO A 84 -1.18 -3.40 6.61
N SER A 85 -1.57 -2.98 7.82
CA SER A 85 -2.23 -1.71 8.03
C SER A 85 -1.19 -0.61 8.13
N LEU A 86 -1.44 0.50 7.44
CA LEU A 86 -0.63 1.72 7.53
C LEU A 86 -1.25 2.75 8.48
N GLU A 87 -2.43 2.45 9.02
CA GLU A 87 -3.11 3.28 10.01
C GLU A 87 -2.65 2.93 11.42
N THR A 88 -2.30 3.96 12.20
CA THR A 88 -1.79 3.81 13.57
C THR A 88 -2.80 3.10 14.47
N GLY A 89 -2.38 2.02 15.12
CA GLY A 89 -3.19 1.28 16.09
C GLY A 89 -4.11 0.21 15.50
N ILE A 90 -4.18 0.12 14.16
CA ILE A 90 -4.90 -0.96 13.47
C ILE A 90 -3.87 -2.01 13.05
N GLY A 91 -4.11 -3.27 13.43
CA GLY A 91 -3.21 -4.37 13.08
C GLY A 91 -3.35 -4.80 11.61
N PRO A 92 -2.54 -5.75 11.14
CA PRO A 92 -2.67 -6.28 9.78
C PRO A 92 -3.96 -7.06 9.58
N VAL A 93 -4.39 -7.17 8.33
CA VAL A 93 -5.52 -8.02 7.94
C VAL A 93 -4.98 -9.31 7.34
N ALA A 94 -5.27 -10.44 7.97
CA ALA A 94 -4.99 -11.76 7.43
C ALA A 94 -6.23 -12.28 6.67
N ARG A 95 -6.04 -12.71 5.43
CA ARG A 95 -7.06 -13.41 4.66
C ARG A 95 -6.60 -14.82 4.38
N PHE A 96 -7.43 -15.81 4.67
CA PHE A 96 -7.08 -17.21 4.42
C PHE A 96 -7.95 -17.83 3.34
N GLY A 97 -7.32 -18.67 2.54
CA GLY A 97 -7.98 -19.61 1.63
C GLY A 97 -7.52 -21.03 1.95
N ALA A 98 -8.45 -21.89 2.34
CA ALA A 98 -8.22 -23.31 2.53
C ALA A 98 -8.60 -24.05 1.23
N TRP A 99 -7.65 -24.83 0.72
CA TRP A 99 -7.77 -25.56 -0.53
C TRP A 99 -7.58 -27.06 -0.28
N TYR A 100 -8.44 -27.87 -0.90
CA TYR A 100 -8.42 -29.31 -0.81
C TYR A 100 -8.76 -29.91 -2.17
N ASP A 101 -7.79 -30.58 -2.78
CA ASP A 101 -7.91 -31.38 -4.00
C ASP A 101 -8.76 -30.72 -5.11
N ASP A 102 -8.20 -29.63 -5.65
CA ASP A 102 -8.70 -28.82 -6.77
C ASP A 102 -9.81 -27.83 -6.44
N LYS A 103 -10.11 -27.61 -5.15
CA LYS A 103 -11.14 -26.65 -4.74
C LYS A 103 -10.77 -25.87 -3.50
N ILE A 104 -11.11 -24.59 -3.49
CA ILE A 104 -11.26 -23.83 -2.24
C ILE A 104 -12.47 -24.39 -1.48
N ILE A 105 -12.23 -24.81 -0.23
CA ILE A 105 -13.26 -25.34 0.66
C ILE A 105 -13.71 -24.30 1.70
N PHE A 106 -12.86 -23.32 1.99
CA PHE A 106 -13.14 -22.28 2.96
C PHE A 106 -12.31 -21.03 2.69
N SER A 107 -12.87 -19.87 3.01
CA SER A 107 -12.13 -18.61 3.04
C SER A 107 -12.66 -17.73 4.17
N ASN A 108 -11.77 -17.00 4.82
CA ASN A 108 -12.14 -16.01 5.82
C ASN A 108 -11.19 -14.80 5.80
N CYS A 109 -11.63 -13.75 6.49
CA CYS A 109 -10.86 -12.55 6.75
C CYS A 109 -10.79 -12.35 8.25
N TYR A 110 -9.61 -11.99 8.75
CA TYR A 110 -9.31 -11.84 10.16
C TYR A 110 -8.50 -10.56 10.37
N GLN A 111 -9.05 -9.64 11.15
CA GLN A 111 -8.36 -8.42 11.56
C GLN A 111 -7.49 -8.77 12.77
N MET A 112 -6.18 -8.84 12.57
CA MET A 112 -5.24 -9.17 13.64
C MET A 112 -5.10 -7.98 14.58
N GLU A 113 -4.90 -8.26 15.87
CA GLU A 113 -4.41 -7.24 16.79
C GLU A 113 -2.95 -6.89 16.48
N SER A 114 -2.51 -5.67 16.79
CA SER A 114 -1.17 -5.16 16.41
C SER A 114 0.01 -6.00 16.94
N ARG A 115 -0.21 -6.88 17.91
CA ARG A 115 0.82 -7.76 18.52
C ARG A 115 0.45 -9.24 18.47
N GLU A 116 -0.61 -9.57 17.75
CA GLU A 116 -1.08 -10.94 17.66
C GLU A 116 -0.12 -11.78 16.81
N MET A 117 0.14 -13.00 17.27
CA MET A 117 0.91 -13.97 16.52
C MET A 117 0.04 -14.58 15.42
N LEU A 118 0.63 -14.79 14.23
CA LEU A 118 -0.08 -15.38 13.09
C LEU A 118 -0.68 -16.75 13.42
N GLU A 119 0.01 -17.52 14.27
CA GLU A 119 -0.41 -18.82 14.78
C GLU A 119 -1.83 -18.77 15.37
N HIS A 120 -2.19 -17.72 16.11
CA HIS A 120 -3.54 -17.60 16.66
C HIS A 120 -4.60 -17.51 15.56
N SER A 121 -4.37 -16.66 14.56
CA SER A 121 -5.29 -16.51 13.43
C SER A 121 -5.36 -17.77 12.54
N VAL A 122 -4.28 -18.55 12.47
CA VAL A 122 -4.27 -19.87 11.83
C VAL A 122 -5.14 -20.85 12.61
N ASP A 123 -4.96 -20.95 13.92
CA ASP A 123 -5.73 -21.85 14.79
C ASP A 123 -7.23 -21.55 14.72
N VAL A 124 -7.61 -20.28 14.81
CA VAL A 124 -9.00 -19.81 14.65
C VAL A 124 -9.55 -20.21 13.29
N THR A 125 -8.73 -20.11 12.23
CA THR A 125 -9.13 -20.50 10.87
C THR A 125 -9.30 -22.01 10.75
N LEU A 126 -8.41 -22.81 11.32
CA LEU A 126 -8.53 -24.28 11.31
C LEU A 126 -9.78 -24.76 12.04
N ILE A 127 -10.10 -24.18 13.21
CA ILE A 127 -11.34 -24.47 13.96
C ILE A 127 -12.57 -24.11 13.10
N ALA A 128 -12.51 -23.00 12.37
CA ALA A 128 -13.61 -22.60 11.48
C ALA A 128 -13.77 -23.57 10.29
N VAL A 129 -12.67 -24.08 9.74
CA VAL A 129 -12.70 -25.10 8.67
C VAL A 129 -13.30 -26.40 9.20
N GLU A 130 -12.85 -26.89 10.35
CA GLU A 130 -13.36 -28.13 10.96
C GLU A 130 -14.87 -28.06 11.19
N SER A 131 -15.34 -26.95 11.76
CA SER A 131 -16.76 -26.77 12.11
C SER A 131 -17.68 -26.49 10.92
N LYS A 132 -17.19 -25.85 9.85
CA LYS A 132 -18.03 -25.41 8.72
C LYS A 132 -17.92 -26.30 7.49
N CYS A 133 -16.90 -27.14 7.38
CA CYS A 133 -16.68 -28.00 6.23
C CYS A 133 -16.97 -29.47 6.59
N GLU A 134 -18.24 -29.84 6.75
CA GLU A 134 -18.68 -31.16 7.28
C GLU A 134 -18.05 -32.39 6.61
N THR A 135 -17.71 -32.32 5.32
CA THR A 135 -17.22 -33.50 4.56
C THR A 135 -15.71 -33.65 4.51
N VAL A 136 -14.97 -32.55 4.69
CA VAL A 136 -13.51 -32.50 4.46
C VAL A 136 -12.76 -31.76 5.56
N GLY A 137 -13.45 -31.11 6.49
CA GLY A 137 -12.88 -30.26 7.54
C GLY A 137 -11.96 -31.01 8.47
N GLU A 138 -12.42 -32.11 9.07
CA GLU A 138 -11.60 -32.97 9.95
C GLU A 138 -10.36 -33.50 9.22
N ALA A 139 -10.53 -33.99 7.98
CA ALA A 139 -9.44 -34.49 7.16
C ALA A 139 -8.43 -33.38 6.79
N PHE A 140 -8.91 -32.18 6.50
CA PHE A 140 -8.08 -31.01 6.21
C PHE A 140 -7.25 -30.62 7.43
N VAL A 141 -7.89 -30.47 8.60
CA VAL A 141 -7.23 -30.07 9.85
C VAL A 141 -6.23 -31.14 10.31
N SER A 142 -6.58 -32.42 10.18
CA SER A 142 -5.65 -33.52 10.49
C SER A 142 -4.37 -33.44 9.65
N VAL A 143 -4.45 -33.07 8.36
CA VAL A 143 -3.28 -32.88 7.52
C VAL A 143 -2.52 -31.60 7.87
N MET A 144 -3.23 -30.48 8.06
CA MET A 144 -2.60 -29.17 8.33
C MET A 144 -1.91 -29.07 9.71
N THR A 145 -2.28 -29.95 10.64
CA THR A 145 -1.64 -30.06 11.97
C THR A 145 -0.50 -31.08 12.00
N SER A 146 -0.25 -31.78 10.89
CA SER A 146 0.86 -32.73 10.76
C SER A 146 2.22 -32.01 10.80
N PRO A 147 3.27 -32.63 11.38
CA PRO A 147 4.64 -32.09 11.30
C PRO A 147 5.19 -32.03 9.88
N ASP A 148 4.62 -32.80 8.94
CA ASP A 148 5.11 -32.91 7.55
C ASP A 148 4.62 -31.77 6.62
N VAL A 149 3.89 -30.80 7.17
CA VAL A 149 3.38 -29.65 6.40
C VAL A 149 4.53 -28.76 5.97
N GLU A 150 4.70 -28.62 4.65
CA GLU A 150 5.66 -27.69 4.08
C GLU A 150 5.15 -26.26 4.27
N LYS A 151 5.96 -25.41 4.91
CA LYS A 151 5.66 -24.00 5.12
C LYS A 151 6.55 -23.16 4.23
N ARG A 152 5.95 -22.26 3.45
CA ARG A 152 6.67 -21.29 2.62
C ARG A 152 6.13 -19.89 2.85
N HIS A 153 7.00 -18.89 2.70
CA HIS A 153 6.67 -17.49 2.89
C HIS A 153 7.39 -16.61 1.88
N VAL A 154 6.70 -15.59 1.38
CA VAL A 154 7.30 -14.51 0.59
C VAL A 154 6.58 -13.19 0.87
N ASP A 155 7.35 -12.11 0.95
CA ASP A 155 6.81 -10.76 0.95
C ASP A 155 6.65 -10.25 -0.48
N LEU A 156 5.49 -9.71 -0.82
CA LEU A 156 5.27 -8.91 -2.02
C LEU A 156 5.56 -7.45 -1.66
N VAL A 157 6.45 -6.82 -2.42
CA VAL A 157 7.01 -5.50 -2.07
C VAL A 157 6.87 -4.52 -3.21
N ALA A 158 6.80 -3.23 -2.86
CA ALA A 158 6.78 -2.16 -3.83
C ALA A 158 8.03 -2.21 -4.75
N PRO A 159 7.86 -2.21 -6.08
CA PRO A 159 8.96 -2.23 -7.01
C PRO A 159 9.79 -0.93 -6.95
N PRO A 160 11.08 -0.99 -7.33
CA PRO A 160 11.91 0.20 -7.47
C PRO A 160 11.32 1.17 -8.50
N GLY A 161 11.39 2.46 -8.20
CA GLY A 161 10.94 3.51 -9.11
C GLY A 161 9.41 3.68 -9.20
N LEU A 162 8.63 3.03 -8.32
CA LEU A 162 7.17 3.01 -8.43
C LEU A 162 6.56 4.42 -8.31
N LEU A 163 7.03 5.21 -7.34
CA LEU A 163 6.53 6.55 -7.10
C LEU A 163 6.80 7.47 -8.30
N GLU A 164 8.00 7.37 -8.89
CA GLU A 164 8.40 8.14 -10.07
C GLU A 164 7.51 7.80 -11.27
N MET A 165 7.20 6.52 -11.49
CA MET A 165 6.29 6.09 -12.56
C MET A 165 4.88 6.68 -12.35
N ILE A 166 4.38 6.65 -11.12
CA ILE A 166 3.07 7.21 -10.77
C ILE A 166 3.04 8.73 -10.99
N VAL A 167 4.05 9.46 -10.52
CA VAL A 167 4.16 10.92 -10.66
C VAL A 167 4.33 11.34 -12.13
N SER A 168 5.05 10.55 -12.94
CA SER A 168 5.24 10.81 -14.37
C SER A 168 3.99 10.53 -15.22
N GLY A 169 2.94 9.94 -14.64
CA GLY A 169 1.72 9.56 -15.35
C GLY A 169 1.84 8.25 -16.15
N ASP A 170 2.94 7.50 -16.02
CA ASP A 170 3.13 6.21 -16.68
C ASP A 170 2.55 5.05 -15.86
N TYR A 171 1.26 5.14 -15.55
CA TYR A 171 0.58 4.22 -14.63
C TYR A 171 0.40 2.82 -15.20
N THR A 172 0.31 2.68 -16.52
CA THR A 172 0.24 1.37 -17.17
C THR A 172 1.52 0.59 -16.92
N LYS A 173 2.67 1.26 -17.03
CA LYS A 173 3.98 0.68 -16.72
C LYS A 173 4.14 0.40 -15.23
N ALA A 174 3.66 1.29 -14.35
CA ALA A 174 3.66 1.06 -12.90
C ALA A 174 2.90 -0.22 -12.53
N ILE A 175 1.68 -0.40 -13.05
CA ILE A 175 0.86 -1.59 -12.80
C ILE A 175 1.49 -2.85 -13.39
N ALA A 176 2.01 -2.78 -14.61
CA ALA A 176 2.73 -3.91 -15.23
C ALA A 176 3.92 -4.33 -14.37
N ARG A 177 4.70 -3.36 -13.87
CA ARG A 177 5.88 -3.61 -13.05
C ARG A 177 5.55 -4.29 -11.73
N VAL A 178 4.47 -3.87 -11.07
CA VAL A 178 3.97 -4.52 -9.85
C VAL A 178 3.58 -5.96 -10.13
N ARG A 179 2.78 -6.20 -11.18
CA ARG A 179 2.32 -7.55 -11.53
C ARG A 179 3.47 -8.49 -11.89
N GLU A 180 4.45 -7.99 -12.64
CA GLU A 180 5.65 -8.76 -13.00
C GLU A 180 6.46 -9.17 -11.77
N LEU A 181 6.68 -8.23 -10.83
CA LEU A 181 7.45 -8.50 -9.61
C LEU A 181 6.70 -9.45 -8.68
N ASP A 182 5.40 -9.22 -8.47
CA ASP A 182 4.56 -10.07 -7.62
C ASP A 182 4.49 -11.50 -8.17
N TYR A 183 4.25 -11.63 -9.48
CA TYR A 183 4.22 -12.93 -10.12
C TYR A 183 5.57 -13.65 -10.04
N GLY A 184 6.68 -12.92 -10.25
CA GLY A 184 8.03 -13.48 -10.10
C GLY A 184 8.29 -14.01 -8.69
N ARG A 185 7.92 -13.24 -7.65
CA ARG A 185 8.07 -13.65 -6.24
C ARG A 185 7.20 -14.85 -5.88
N ILE A 186 5.98 -14.92 -6.41
CA ILE A 186 5.11 -16.10 -6.23
C ILE A 186 5.70 -17.32 -6.95
N CYS A 187 6.27 -17.15 -8.15
CA CYS A 187 6.95 -18.24 -8.86
C CYS A 187 8.16 -18.76 -8.07
N ASP A 188 8.96 -17.87 -7.49
CA ASP A 188 10.11 -18.22 -6.64
C ASP A 188 9.67 -18.96 -5.38
N LEU A 189 8.63 -18.47 -4.68
CA LEU A 189 8.01 -19.15 -3.54
C LEU A 189 7.58 -20.59 -3.90
N CYS A 190 6.95 -20.74 -5.06
CA CYS A 190 6.46 -22.03 -5.53
C CYS A 190 7.56 -22.91 -6.13
N ARG A 191 8.80 -22.43 -6.28
CA ARG A 191 9.87 -23.10 -7.05
C ARG A 191 9.40 -23.51 -8.46
N SER A 192 8.61 -22.63 -9.09
CA SER A 192 7.96 -22.85 -10.39
C SER A 192 6.97 -24.04 -10.45
N ASP A 193 6.48 -24.53 -9.31
CA ASP A 193 5.37 -25.48 -9.24
C ASP A 193 4.06 -24.80 -9.67
N LEU A 194 3.60 -25.09 -10.90
CA LEU A 194 2.39 -24.50 -11.48
C LEU A 194 1.13 -24.81 -10.69
N ASP A 195 1.05 -25.98 -10.04
CA ASP A 195 -0.12 -26.35 -9.25
C ASP A 195 -0.20 -25.48 -8.00
N LEU A 196 0.91 -25.32 -7.30
CA LEU A 196 0.97 -24.47 -6.11
C LEU A 196 0.73 -22.99 -6.46
N ILE A 197 1.23 -22.52 -7.61
CA ILE A 197 0.92 -21.17 -8.13
C ILE A 197 -0.59 -21.02 -8.33
N ASN A 198 -1.24 -21.99 -8.98
CA ASN A 198 -2.69 -21.97 -9.20
C ASN A 198 -3.48 -21.95 -7.88
N VAL A 199 -3.05 -22.72 -6.88
CA VAL A 199 -3.66 -22.70 -5.54
C VAL A 199 -3.58 -21.32 -4.91
N ILE A 200 -2.42 -20.65 -4.95
CA ILE A 200 -2.26 -19.30 -4.41
C ILE A 200 -3.11 -18.29 -5.16
N VAL A 201 -3.15 -18.37 -6.51
CA VAL A 201 -3.96 -17.45 -7.33
C VAL A 201 -5.45 -17.65 -7.05
N GLU A 202 -5.91 -18.89 -6.94
CA GLU A 202 -7.31 -19.20 -6.63
C GLU A 202 -7.69 -18.74 -5.23
N ALA A 203 -6.84 -19.01 -4.23
CA ALA A 203 -7.00 -18.50 -2.87
C ALA A 203 -7.05 -16.96 -2.85
N GLY A 204 -6.15 -16.31 -3.60
CA GLY A 204 -6.13 -14.85 -3.72
C GLY A 204 -7.42 -14.29 -4.32
N ARG A 205 -8.04 -15.00 -5.27
CA ARG A 205 -9.32 -14.61 -5.90
C ARG A 205 -10.48 -14.68 -4.91
N VAL A 206 -10.60 -15.75 -4.13
CA VAL A 206 -11.68 -15.91 -3.13
C VAL A 206 -11.49 -15.00 -1.91
N CYS A 207 -10.25 -14.62 -1.61
CA CYS A 207 -9.89 -13.66 -0.57
C CYS A 207 -10.03 -12.20 -1.07
N ASP A 208 -11.19 -11.84 -1.62
CA ASP A 208 -11.50 -10.48 -2.12
C ASP A 208 -10.49 -9.95 -3.16
N GLY A 209 -9.93 -10.84 -3.98
CA GLY A 209 -8.91 -10.46 -4.96
C GLY A 209 -7.67 -9.82 -4.33
N VAL A 210 -7.23 -10.26 -3.15
CA VAL A 210 -6.15 -9.64 -2.36
C VAL A 210 -4.87 -9.39 -3.16
N LEU A 211 -4.50 -10.28 -4.08
CA LEU A 211 -3.33 -10.11 -4.96
C LEU A 211 -3.49 -8.94 -5.96
N ALA A 212 -4.72 -8.55 -6.31
CA ALA A 212 -5.00 -7.42 -7.19
C ALA A 212 -5.21 -6.10 -6.42
N GLN A 213 -5.35 -6.14 -5.08
CA GLN A 213 -5.68 -4.95 -4.28
C GLN A 213 -4.60 -3.87 -4.37
N TYR A 214 -3.33 -4.24 -4.30
CA TYR A 214 -2.23 -3.27 -4.35
C TYR A 214 -2.15 -2.57 -5.72
N ALA A 215 -2.19 -3.34 -6.81
CA ALA A 215 -2.26 -2.78 -8.17
C ALA A 215 -3.50 -1.89 -8.38
N SER A 216 -4.64 -2.23 -7.77
CA SER A 216 -5.87 -1.41 -7.82
C SER A 216 -5.71 -0.10 -7.05
N LYS A 217 -5.07 -0.12 -5.87
CA LYS A 217 -4.74 1.09 -5.10
C LYS A 217 -3.80 2.01 -5.90
N ILE A 218 -2.81 1.45 -6.58
CA ILE A 218 -1.91 2.21 -7.46
C ILE A 218 -2.68 2.82 -8.64
N SER A 219 -3.58 2.06 -9.27
CA SER A 219 -4.39 2.59 -10.36
C SER A 219 -5.29 3.74 -9.90
N ARG A 220 -5.88 3.63 -8.71
CA ARG A 220 -6.70 4.70 -8.14
C ARG A 220 -5.84 5.94 -7.84
N LEU A 221 -4.70 5.74 -7.19
CA LEU A 221 -3.76 6.81 -6.90
C LEU A 221 -3.34 7.54 -8.18
N ALA A 222 -2.97 6.80 -9.23
CA ALA A 222 -2.58 7.39 -10.51
C ALA A 222 -3.67 8.29 -11.12
N ASN A 223 -4.94 7.93 -10.95
CA ASN A 223 -6.06 8.76 -11.42
C ASN A 223 -6.26 10.01 -10.55
N GLU A 224 -5.95 9.94 -9.25
CA GLU A 224 -6.07 11.03 -8.28
C GLU A 224 -4.85 11.96 -8.30
N MET A 225 -3.67 11.48 -8.74
CA MET A 225 -2.41 12.23 -8.71
C MET A 225 -2.47 13.61 -9.37
N PRO A 226 -3.06 13.80 -10.57
CA PRO A 226 -3.13 15.12 -11.18
C PRO A 226 -3.87 16.13 -10.31
N MET A 227 -4.94 15.69 -9.64
CA MET A 227 -5.72 16.52 -8.72
C MET A 227 -4.93 16.82 -7.44
N LEU A 228 -4.30 15.81 -6.84
CA LEU A 228 -3.44 15.99 -5.66
C LEU A 228 -2.30 16.98 -5.90
N ILE A 229 -1.67 16.93 -7.09
CA ILE A 229 -0.62 17.88 -7.47
C ILE A 229 -1.17 19.30 -7.59
N GLN A 230 -2.38 19.47 -8.13
CA GLN A 230 -3.03 20.80 -8.22
C GLN A 230 -3.41 21.34 -6.84
N GLU A 231 -3.98 20.50 -5.97
CA GLU A 231 -4.28 20.87 -4.59
C GLU A 231 -3.01 21.28 -3.84
N ALA A 232 -1.93 20.49 -3.96
CA ALA A 232 -0.65 20.79 -3.33
C ALA A 232 -0.08 22.15 -3.79
N LYS A 233 -0.19 22.46 -5.09
CA LYS A 233 0.15 23.80 -5.62
C LYS A 233 -0.70 24.89 -4.97
N SER A 234 -2.01 24.67 -4.83
CA SER A 234 -2.91 25.61 -4.17
C SER A 234 -2.53 25.83 -2.70
N HIS A 235 -2.22 24.75 -1.97
CA HIS A 235 -1.77 24.80 -0.59
C HIS A 235 -0.46 25.58 -0.43
N ALA A 236 0.54 25.36 -1.30
CA ALA A 236 1.77 26.15 -1.31
C ALA A 236 1.51 27.64 -1.56
N VAL A 237 0.66 27.97 -2.53
CA VAL A 237 0.32 29.37 -2.86
C VAL A 237 -0.39 30.05 -1.69
N HIS A 238 -1.31 29.36 -1.02
CA HIS A 238 -1.97 29.89 0.18
C HIS A 238 -1.00 30.08 1.35
N ALA A 239 -0.15 29.08 1.63
CA ALA A 239 0.87 29.19 2.67
C ALA A 239 1.80 30.37 2.42
N ALA A 240 2.30 30.53 1.19
CA ALA A 240 3.12 31.68 0.80
C ALA A 240 2.37 33.01 0.99
N ASN A 241 1.08 33.07 0.63
CA ASN A 241 0.27 34.28 0.79
C ASN A 241 0.09 34.65 2.27
N ASP A 242 -0.10 33.67 3.15
CA ASP A 242 -0.21 33.89 4.58
C ASP A 242 1.12 34.38 5.17
N LEU A 243 2.24 33.77 4.76
CA LEU A 243 3.60 34.17 5.16
C LEU A 243 4.00 35.57 4.68
N LEU A 244 3.43 36.05 3.56
CA LEU A 244 3.64 37.41 3.07
C LEU A 244 2.87 38.49 3.87
N THR A 245 1.91 38.09 4.70
CA THR A 245 1.01 39.01 5.39
C THR A 245 1.74 40.07 6.24
N PRO A 246 2.74 39.72 7.07
CA PRO A 246 3.50 40.72 7.85
C PRO A 246 4.20 41.76 6.97
N TYR A 247 4.82 41.31 5.88
CA TYR A 247 5.54 42.18 4.94
C TYR A 247 4.61 43.14 4.18
N ARG A 248 3.38 42.71 3.88
CA ARG A 248 2.36 43.60 3.30
C ARG A 248 1.93 44.69 4.26
N TYR A 249 1.82 44.37 5.55
CA TYR A 249 1.51 45.36 6.58
C TYR A 249 2.65 46.36 6.76
N GLU A 250 3.90 45.92 6.77
CA GLU A 250 5.08 46.79 6.81
C GLU A 250 5.13 47.72 5.59
N ALA A 251 5.01 47.17 4.38
CA ALA A 251 5.00 47.97 3.16
C ALA A 251 3.83 48.97 3.07
N ALA A 252 2.67 48.64 3.65
CA ALA A 252 1.53 49.55 3.73
C ALA A 252 1.73 50.64 4.81
N SER A 253 2.34 50.28 5.94
CA SER A 253 2.70 51.20 7.01
C SER A 253 3.73 52.23 6.53
N ASP A 254 4.77 51.79 5.83
CA ASP A 254 5.82 52.66 5.27
C ASP A 254 5.28 53.64 4.22
N LYS A 255 4.30 53.20 3.42
CA LYS A 255 3.59 54.09 2.49
C LYS A 255 2.76 55.14 3.23
N MET A 256 2.13 54.78 4.36
CA MET A 256 1.32 55.73 5.14
C MET A 256 2.19 56.74 5.93
N THR A 257 3.33 56.33 6.47
CA THR A 257 4.27 57.25 7.16
C THR A 257 4.92 58.23 6.18
N GLY A 258 5.20 57.80 4.93
CA GLY A 258 5.68 58.67 3.86
C GLY A 258 4.67 59.73 3.37
N TRP A 259 3.37 59.53 3.62
CA TRP A 259 2.33 60.53 3.32
C TRP A 259 2.13 61.53 4.47
N ALA A 260 2.45 61.15 5.70
CA ALA A 260 2.36 62.01 6.89
C ALA A 260 3.53 63.00 7.04
N THR A 261 4.49 63.00 6.11
CA THR A 261 5.70 63.84 6.12
C THR A 261 5.71 64.96 5.07
N TRP A 262 4.55 65.32 4.52
CA TRP A 262 4.37 66.51 3.66
C TRP A 262 4.07 67.78 4.46
#